data_AF-A0A1I0TR38-F1
#
_entry.id   AF-A0A1I0TR38-F1
#
_cell.length_a   1.000
_cell.length_b   1.000
_cell.length_c   1.000
_cell.angle_alpha   90.00
_cell.angle_beta   90.00
_cell.angle_gamma   90.00
#
_symmetry.space_group_name_H-M   'P 1'
#
loop_
_entity.id
_entity.type
_entity.pdbx_description
1 polymer ?
#
loop_
_entity_poly.entity_id
_entity_poly.type
_entity_poly.pdbx_seq_one_letter_code
_entity_poly.pdbx_strand_id
1 'polypeptide(L)'
;MKASRTIFNLLLLLCCFFFKLSAQETLVNVYGRTTQSLNGKWEAIIDQYDQGRKNKIYLNKKPAGKTDFYEYAFDGGLKLNVPSDWNSQLPELKYYEGTVWYARHFDAPKTHRERLFIYFAAVSYRCKVYLNGKEIAEHEGGFTPFQVEITGLVKPSDNFLALEVNNTRTADAIPAKSFDWWNYGGITRDVMLVSTPKIFIQDYFIQLDKNHPDQINVKVKVVDKQKNVAVKVEIPELNIRQNLVTDDQGIASISMANLKKIQRWSPASPKLYQVLVSTKEDRAAEWIGFRNLAVKGTQIYLNEEPVFLKSISFHEEIPQRKGRAFSEADAMMLLSEAKALGCNMIRLAHYPQNEYTVRAAEKMGFLLWEETPIWQGIDFENQETKKKAGKMISEMVMRDKNRCAISFWGMANETQPSAARNEFLKYLIKCTKDIDSTRLITAAFDLVRFNPDKQRFVMDDPFINEIDVVAINKYMGWYHPWPVAPKKAIWDVASNKPLIISEFGAEALYGKTGDADVASSWSEDYQAQLYKDNLEMFKNIPNLNGISPWVLFDFRSPFRFHPTYQDGWNRKGLVSDQGFRKKAWYVIADYYKNIK
;
A
#
# COMPACT_ATOMS: atom_id res chain seq x y z
N MET A 1 21.13 28.00 72.64
CA MET A 1 21.82 27.78 71.34
C MET A 1 20.86 26.99 70.46
N LYS A 2 20.02 27.57 69.57
CA LYS A 2 20.30 28.23 68.25
C LYS A 2 21.32 27.44 67.42
N ALA A 3 21.15 27.08 66.14
CA ALA A 3 20.11 27.15 65.10
C ALA A 3 20.65 26.31 63.88
N SER A 4 19.82 25.65 63.05
CA SER A 4 19.53 25.98 61.62
C SER A 4 20.70 25.79 60.61
N ARG A 5 20.63 25.37 59.34
CA ARG A 5 19.67 24.88 58.30
C ARG A 5 20.53 24.74 56.99
N THR A 6 20.01 24.01 55.98
CA THR A 6 20.30 24.12 54.51
C THR A 6 21.69 23.61 54.05
N ILE A 7 21.87 22.74 53.05
CA ILE A 7 21.44 22.88 51.64
C ILE A 7 21.10 21.51 51.03
N PHE A 8 19.87 21.47 50.53
CA PHE A 8 19.25 20.50 49.64
C PHE A 8 19.37 21.07 48.19
N ASN A 9 19.41 20.20 47.18
CA ASN A 9 19.29 20.51 45.73
C ASN A 9 20.51 21.10 44.99
N LEU A 10 21.30 20.24 44.32
CA LEU A 10 21.78 20.51 42.95
C LEU A 10 22.31 19.23 42.24
N LEU A 11 21.49 18.19 42.11
CA LEU A 11 21.68 17.22 41.01
C LEU A 11 20.56 17.49 40.00
N LEU A 12 20.85 18.40 39.08
CA LEU A 12 20.01 18.67 37.93
C LEU A 12 19.88 17.37 37.11
N LEU A 13 18.64 16.94 36.91
CA LEU A 13 18.26 15.95 35.92
C LEU A 13 18.81 16.35 34.55
N LEU A 14 19.90 15.72 34.12
CA LEU A 14 20.16 15.48 32.71
C LEU A 14 19.39 14.21 32.33
N CYS A 15 18.06 14.34 32.25
CA CYS A 15 17.26 13.42 31.46
C CYS A 15 17.66 13.64 29.99
N CYS A 16 18.68 12.90 29.55
CA CYS A 16 18.90 12.67 28.13
C CYS A 16 17.63 11.99 27.59
N PHE A 17 16.71 12.80 27.08
CA PHE A 17 15.67 12.31 26.17
C PHE A 17 16.41 11.71 24.97
N PHE A 18 16.65 10.41 25.00
CA PHE A 18 16.89 9.63 23.79
C PHE A 18 15.65 9.79 22.93
N PHE A 19 15.66 10.78 22.04
CA PHE A 19 14.72 10.82 20.93
C PHE A 19 14.95 9.53 20.16
N LYS A 20 13.94 8.64 20.13
CA LYS A 20 13.95 7.54 19.18
C LYS A 20 14.01 8.17 17.79
N LEU A 21 15.09 7.88 17.05
CA LEU A 21 15.27 8.32 15.66
C LEU A 21 14.30 7.59 14.70
N SER A 22 13.60 6.56 15.16
CA SER A 22 12.52 5.94 14.38
C SER A 22 11.34 6.90 14.21
N ALA A 23 10.76 6.91 13.01
CA ALA A 23 9.50 7.60 12.74
C ALA A 23 8.37 7.17 13.70
N GLN A 24 7.42 8.08 13.92
CA GLN A 24 6.28 7.93 14.83
C GLN A 24 5.08 7.22 14.15
N GLU A 25 4.13 6.73 14.96
CA GLU A 25 2.81 6.34 14.46
C GLU A 25 2.16 7.50 13.67
N THR A 26 1.58 7.18 12.52
CA THR A 26 0.96 8.19 11.65
C THR A 26 -0.38 8.66 12.18
N LEU A 27 -0.67 9.94 12.00
CA LEU A 27 -1.99 10.54 12.14
C LEU A 27 -2.97 9.85 11.20
N VAL A 28 -4.13 9.43 11.72
CA VAL A 28 -5.22 8.94 10.87
C VAL A 28 -5.71 10.06 9.94
N ASN A 29 -6.06 9.68 8.71
CA ASN A 29 -6.71 10.53 7.71
C ASN A 29 -6.02 11.89 7.54
N VAL A 30 -4.74 11.88 7.16
CA VAL A 30 -3.95 13.10 6.97
C VAL A 30 -4.59 14.07 5.97
N TYR A 31 -5.23 13.54 4.92
CA TYR A 31 -5.95 14.34 3.90
C TYR A 31 -7.23 15.03 4.43
N GLY A 32 -7.74 14.61 5.59
CA GLY A 32 -8.85 15.25 6.29
C GLY A 32 -8.43 16.31 7.31
N ARG A 33 -7.13 16.67 7.36
CA ARG A 33 -6.55 17.64 8.31
C ARG A 33 -6.11 18.92 7.62
N THR A 34 -5.80 19.93 8.43
CA THR A 34 -5.11 21.13 7.97
C THR A 34 -3.68 20.78 7.59
N THR A 35 -3.38 20.81 6.30
CA THR A 35 -2.07 20.51 5.75
C THR A 35 -1.57 21.61 4.83
N GLN A 36 -0.25 21.75 4.77
CA GLN A 36 0.46 22.52 3.76
C GLN A 36 1.33 21.54 2.97
N SER A 37 1.17 21.53 1.65
CA SER A 37 2.01 20.68 0.80
C SER A 37 3.46 21.17 0.79
N LEU A 38 4.38 20.22 0.93
CA LEU A 38 5.81 20.36 0.67
C LEU A 38 6.18 19.61 -0.63
N ASN A 39 5.22 19.44 -1.55
CA ASN A 39 5.49 18.99 -2.91
C ASN A 39 6.11 20.11 -3.75
N GLY A 40 6.51 19.78 -4.97
CA GLY A 40 7.15 20.67 -5.94
C GLY A 40 8.54 20.20 -6.34
N LYS A 41 9.34 21.11 -6.88
CA LYS A 41 10.73 20.83 -7.26
C LYS A 41 11.64 20.99 -6.06
N TRP A 42 12.35 19.92 -5.70
CA TRP A 42 13.36 19.92 -4.66
C TRP A 42 14.75 19.90 -5.30
N GLU A 43 15.71 20.57 -4.67
CA GLU A 43 17.11 20.45 -5.06
C GLU A 43 17.58 19.01 -4.83
N ALA A 44 18.42 18.49 -5.72
CA ALA A 44 18.87 17.11 -5.66
C ALA A 44 20.37 16.93 -5.94
N ILE A 45 21.00 16.03 -5.20
CA ILE A 45 22.38 15.60 -5.41
C ILE A 45 22.42 14.08 -5.52
N ILE A 46 22.97 13.57 -6.62
CA ILE A 46 23.19 12.13 -6.83
C ILE A 46 24.47 11.73 -6.10
N ASP A 47 24.36 10.89 -5.09
CA ASP A 47 25.46 10.50 -4.19
C ASP A 47 25.80 9.02 -4.33
N GLN A 48 26.42 8.68 -5.46
CA GLN A 48 26.71 7.29 -5.87
C GLN A 48 27.57 6.50 -4.87
N TYR A 49 28.39 7.19 -4.08
CA TYR A 49 29.36 6.61 -3.15
C TYR A 49 29.05 6.92 -1.68
N ASP A 50 27.84 7.37 -1.37
CA ASP A 50 27.37 7.70 -0.02
C ASP A 50 28.29 8.68 0.75
N GLN A 51 28.95 9.61 0.03
CA GLN A 51 29.88 10.57 0.62
C GLN A 51 29.17 11.77 1.26
N GLY A 52 27.92 12.04 0.88
CA GLY A 52 27.13 13.17 1.36
C GLY A 52 26.95 13.15 2.88
N ARG A 53 26.74 11.96 3.48
CA ARG A 53 26.61 11.82 4.92
C ARG A 53 27.93 12.12 5.64
N LYS A 54 29.04 11.58 5.14
CA LYS A 54 30.40 11.82 5.66
C LYS A 54 30.77 13.30 5.60
N ASN A 55 30.45 13.95 4.49
CA ASN A 55 30.69 15.38 4.25
C ASN A 55 29.63 16.29 4.93
N LYS A 56 28.62 15.69 5.57
CA LYS A 56 27.54 16.37 6.29
C LYS A 56 26.83 17.41 5.44
N ILE A 57 26.50 17.07 4.20
CA ILE A 57 25.89 18.02 3.25
C ILE A 57 24.54 18.55 3.75
N TYR A 58 23.84 17.78 4.61
CA TYR A 58 22.63 18.19 5.32
C TYR A 58 22.78 19.44 6.21
N LEU A 59 24.01 19.89 6.50
CA LEU A 59 24.28 21.15 7.19
C LEU A 59 24.11 22.38 6.28
N ASN A 60 24.04 22.20 4.97
CA ASN A 60 23.91 23.27 3.96
C ASN A 60 24.90 24.43 4.17
N LYS A 61 26.17 24.11 4.43
CA LYS A 61 27.21 25.11 4.66
C LYS A 61 27.50 25.85 3.36
N LYS A 62 27.60 27.17 3.46
CA LYS A 62 28.04 28.07 2.39
C LYS A 62 29.41 28.66 2.76
N PRO A 63 30.32 28.91 1.78
CA PRO A 63 31.56 29.63 2.04
C PRO A 63 31.27 31.01 2.66
N ALA A 64 31.90 31.34 3.79
CA ALA A 64 31.73 32.64 4.46
C ALA A 64 33.03 33.47 4.44
N GLY A 65 34.19 32.81 4.50
CA GLY A 65 35.51 33.43 4.43
C GLY A 65 36.24 33.21 3.09
N LYS A 66 37.38 33.89 2.92
CA LYS A 66 38.24 33.77 1.72
C LYS A 66 38.85 32.38 1.51
N THR A 67 38.93 31.57 2.57
CA THR A 67 39.54 30.24 2.57
C THR A 67 38.51 29.11 2.64
N ASP A 68 37.24 29.41 2.89
CA ASP A 68 36.20 28.40 2.96
C ASP A 68 35.92 27.88 1.55
N PHE A 69 36.00 26.56 1.37
CA PHE A 69 35.56 25.91 0.15
C PHE A 69 34.76 24.66 0.51
N TYR A 70 33.69 24.41 -0.24
CA TYR A 70 32.85 23.23 -0.11
C TYR A 70 32.59 22.66 -1.50
N GLU A 71 32.74 21.35 -1.66
CA GLU A 71 32.52 20.65 -2.93
C GLU A 71 31.05 20.25 -3.15
N TYR A 72 30.12 20.94 -2.50
CA TYR A 72 28.68 20.73 -2.67
C TYR A 72 27.92 22.05 -2.58
N ALA A 73 26.80 22.11 -3.29
CA ALA A 73 25.77 23.12 -3.13
C ALA A 73 24.42 22.48 -3.48
N PHE A 74 23.38 22.78 -2.70
CA PHE A 74 22.02 22.41 -3.08
C PHE A 74 21.42 23.43 -4.07
N ASP A 75 21.79 24.70 -3.95
CA ASP A 75 21.28 25.74 -4.84
C ASP A 75 21.95 25.70 -6.23
N GLY A 76 21.15 25.84 -7.29
CA GLY A 76 21.65 26.05 -8.66
C GLY A 76 21.92 24.78 -9.47
N GLY A 77 21.61 23.60 -8.93
CA GLY A 77 21.86 22.31 -9.56
C GLY A 77 20.61 21.61 -10.12
N LEU A 78 20.63 20.28 -10.06
CA LEU A 78 19.52 19.42 -10.45
C LEU A 78 18.33 19.62 -9.51
N LYS A 79 17.13 19.69 -10.08
CA LYS A 79 15.87 19.64 -9.33
C LYS A 79 15.03 18.45 -9.76
N LEU A 80 14.55 17.69 -8.80
CA LEU A 80 13.62 16.58 -9.02
C LEU A 80 12.23 16.95 -8.51
N ASN A 81 11.20 16.51 -9.23
CA ASN A 81 9.82 16.63 -8.83
C ASN A 81 9.54 15.70 -7.64
N VAL A 82 8.79 16.23 -6.67
CA VAL A 82 8.27 15.53 -5.51
C VAL A 82 6.78 15.82 -5.41
N PRO A 83 5.89 14.82 -5.34
CA PRO A 83 6.20 13.39 -5.44
C PRO A 83 6.57 12.97 -6.87
N SER A 84 7.49 12.01 -6.98
CA SER A 84 7.78 11.23 -8.19
C SER A 84 8.89 10.21 -7.89
N ASP A 85 8.97 9.12 -8.65
CA ASP A 85 10.24 8.37 -8.73
C ASP A 85 11.31 9.22 -9.43
N TRP A 86 12.59 8.98 -9.13
CA TRP A 86 13.68 9.65 -9.83
C TRP A 86 13.99 9.03 -11.21
N ASN A 87 13.62 7.77 -11.42
CA ASN A 87 14.05 6.97 -12.56
C ASN A 87 13.47 7.44 -13.88
N SER A 88 12.23 7.94 -13.86
CA SER A 88 11.53 8.48 -15.03
C SER A 88 11.84 9.94 -15.33
N GLN A 89 12.54 10.64 -14.43
CA GLN A 89 12.79 12.08 -14.56
C GLN A 89 14.03 12.39 -15.40
N LEU A 90 15.04 11.51 -15.36
CA LEU A 90 16.29 11.66 -16.12
C LEU A 90 16.78 10.30 -16.64
N PRO A 91 17.26 10.22 -17.90
CA PRO A 91 17.81 8.99 -18.46
C PRO A 91 18.94 8.36 -17.62
N GLU A 92 19.81 9.20 -17.05
CA GLU A 92 20.93 8.80 -16.19
C GLU A 92 20.45 8.12 -14.89
N LEU A 93 19.24 8.45 -14.44
CA LEU A 93 18.64 7.91 -13.22
C LEU A 93 17.80 6.64 -13.47
N LYS A 94 17.56 6.27 -14.74
CA LYS A 94 16.70 5.13 -15.10
C LYS A 94 17.07 3.85 -14.35
N TYR A 95 18.36 3.51 -14.34
CA TYR A 95 18.92 2.33 -13.67
C TYR A 95 19.63 2.66 -12.35
N TYR A 96 19.56 3.91 -11.91
CA TYR A 96 20.28 4.34 -10.72
C TYR A 96 19.72 3.66 -9.46
N GLU A 97 20.61 2.93 -8.80
CA GLU A 97 20.41 2.40 -7.46
C GLU A 97 21.51 2.91 -6.56
N GLY A 98 21.13 3.60 -5.49
CA GLY A 98 22.07 4.32 -4.63
C GLY A 98 21.37 5.45 -3.89
N THR A 99 22.15 6.41 -3.43
CA THR A 99 21.64 7.53 -2.63
C THR A 99 21.38 8.75 -3.50
N VAL A 100 20.23 9.37 -3.33
CA VAL A 100 19.94 10.73 -3.83
C VAL A 100 19.54 11.58 -2.64
N TRP A 101 20.22 12.70 -2.47
CA TRP A 101 19.85 13.71 -1.48
C TRP A 101 18.82 14.64 -2.09
N TYR A 102 17.70 14.85 -1.40
CA TYR A 102 16.70 15.86 -1.73
C TYR A 102 16.79 16.98 -0.70
N ALA A 103 16.64 18.23 -1.11
CA ALA A 103 16.56 19.34 -0.18
C ALA A 103 15.58 20.43 -0.63
N ARG A 104 14.99 21.11 0.35
CA ARG A 104 14.20 22.32 0.12
C ARG A 104 14.18 23.22 1.35
N HIS A 105 13.86 24.48 1.09
CA HIS A 105 13.48 25.43 2.11
C HIS A 105 11.95 25.47 2.27
N PHE A 106 11.48 25.77 3.48
CA PHE A 106 10.08 26.05 3.76
C PHE A 106 9.90 26.96 4.97
N ASP A 107 8.81 27.70 4.97
CA ASP A 107 8.38 28.48 6.11
C ASP A 107 7.33 27.71 6.90
N ALA A 108 7.38 27.85 8.22
CA ALA A 108 6.43 27.23 9.13
C ALA A 108 6.16 28.20 10.28
N PRO A 109 4.89 28.56 10.56
CA PRO A 109 4.60 29.47 11.65
C PRO A 109 5.03 28.82 12.97
N LYS A 110 5.94 29.47 13.70
CA LYS A 110 6.31 29.01 15.05
C LYS A 110 5.17 29.35 16.00
N THR A 111 4.29 28.38 16.26
CA THR A 111 3.18 28.56 17.21
C THR A 111 3.46 27.80 18.50
N HIS A 112 3.02 28.36 19.64
CA HIS A 112 3.03 27.66 20.93
C HIS A 112 1.72 26.92 21.22
N ARG A 113 0.78 26.95 20.27
CA ARG A 113 -0.58 26.42 20.41
C ARG A 113 -0.80 25.12 19.64
N GLU A 114 0.03 24.85 18.64
CA GLU A 114 -0.11 23.70 17.76
C GLU A 114 1.11 22.78 17.86
N ARG A 115 0.93 21.54 17.41
CA ARG A 115 1.99 20.58 17.13
C ARG A 115 2.13 20.48 15.62
N LEU A 116 3.37 20.42 15.16
CA LEU A 116 3.71 20.37 13.73
C LEU A 116 4.37 19.04 13.41
N PHE A 117 3.93 18.42 12.33
CA PHE A 117 4.48 17.16 11.83
C PHE A 117 4.86 17.29 10.36
N ILE A 118 5.96 16.67 9.95
CA ILE A 118 6.17 16.36 8.54
C ILE A 118 5.69 14.93 8.32
N TYR A 119 4.74 14.78 7.41
CA TYR A 119 4.20 13.51 6.98
C TYR A 119 4.74 13.19 5.59
N PHE A 120 5.30 12.00 5.43
CA PHE A 120 5.75 11.45 4.15
C PHE A 120 4.84 10.28 3.81
N ALA A 121 4.11 10.38 2.70
CA ALA A 121 3.17 9.35 2.29
C ALA A 121 3.87 8.07 1.76
N ALA A 122 5.09 8.20 1.23
CA ALA A 122 6.05 7.13 0.96
C ALA A 122 7.39 7.70 0.51
N VAL A 123 8.49 7.05 0.93
CA VAL A 123 9.85 7.30 0.42
C VAL A 123 10.49 5.94 0.13
N SER A 124 10.90 5.70 -1.11
CA SER A 124 11.40 4.40 -1.57
C SER A 124 12.93 4.40 -1.72
N TYR A 125 13.69 3.53 -1.04
CA TYR A 125 13.28 2.44 -0.13
C TYR A 125 13.47 2.79 1.36
N ARG A 126 14.59 3.44 1.69
CA ARG A 126 14.94 3.88 3.04
C ARG A 126 15.35 5.34 3.00
N CYS A 127 15.15 6.04 4.11
CA CYS A 127 15.59 7.43 4.20
C CYS A 127 16.00 7.88 5.61
N LYS A 128 16.87 8.88 5.64
CA LYS A 128 17.15 9.70 6.82
C LYS A 128 16.71 11.14 6.57
N VAL A 129 16.03 11.72 7.56
CA VAL A 129 15.44 13.06 7.48
C VAL A 129 16.24 14.01 8.37
N TYR A 130 16.66 15.13 7.78
CA TYR A 130 17.43 16.18 8.44
C TYR A 130 16.66 17.50 8.39
N LEU A 131 16.46 18.13 9.54
CA LEU A 131 15.86 19.45 9.65
C LEU A 131 16.86 20.41 10.29
N ASN A 132 17.14 21.53 9.63
CA ASN A 132 18.04 22.58 10.11
C ASN A 132 19.41 22.03 10.56
N GLY A 133 19.94 21.05 9.82
CA GLY A 133 21.24 20.42 10.09
C GLY A 133 21.24 19.29 11.13
N LYS A 134 20.09 18.89 11.67
CA LYS A 134 19.95 17.81 12.66
C LYS A 134 19.15 16.65 12.09
N GLU A 135 19.61 15.40 12.30
CA GLU A 135 18.83 14.20 12.00
C GLU A 135 17.62 14.12 12.95
N ILE A 136 16.42 13.96 12.38
CA ILE A 136 15.16 13.96 13.13
C ILE A 136 14.36 12.67 12.99
N ALA A 137 14.56 11.90 11.92
CA ALA A 137 13.88 10.64 11.71
C ALA A 137 14.60 9.74 10.69
N GLU A 138 14.34 8.44 10.76
CA GLU A 138 14.61 7.47 9.71
C GLU A 138 13.40 6.56 9.44
N HIS A 139 13.30 6.07 8.21
CA HIS A 139 12.25 5.14 7.77
C HIS A 139 12.83 4.10 6.81
N GLU A 140 12.29 2.88 6.88
CA GLU A 140 12.60 1.77 5.97
C GLU A 140 11.28 1.10 5.55
N GLY A 141 11.08 0.96 4.24
CA GLY A 141 9.83 0.51 3.63
C GLY A 141 9.35 1.52 2.61
N GLY A 142 9.31 1.13 1.33
CA GLY A 142 9.10 2.07 0.23
C GLY A 142 7.64 2.42 -0.10
N PHE A 143 6.67 1.85 0.62
CA PHE A 143 5.25 1.87 0.22
C PHE A 143 4.28 2.29 1.33
N THR A 144 4.77 2.52 2.55
CA THR A 144 3.98 2.90 3.71
C THR A 144 4.35 4.30 4.18
N PRO A 145 3.39 5.04 4.77
CA PRO A 145 3.64 6.38 5.24
C PRO A 145 4.37 6.40 6.58
N PHE A 146 5.04 7.50 6.86
CA PHE A 146 5.62 7.78 8.17
C PHE A 146 5.60 9.28 8.48
N GLN A 147 5.78 9.64 9.75
CA GLN A 147 5.83 11.03 10.15
C GLN A 147 6.83 11.32 11.26
N VAL A 148 7.16 12.60 11.42
CA VAL A 148 8.02 13.12 12.47
C VAL A 148 7.48 14.44 13.00
N GLU A 149 7.39 14.56 14.31
CA GLU A 149 7.04 15.82 14.97
C GLU A 149 8.22 16.80 14.96
N ILE A 150 7.96 18.04 14.52
CA ILE A 150 8.97 19.09 14.37
C ILE A 150 8.66 20.35 15.21
N THR A 151 7.62 20.31 16.06
CA THR A 151 7.13 21.45 16.86
C THR A 151 8.24 22.26 17.55
N GLY A 152 9.17 21.57 18.21
CA GLY A 152 10.30 22.19 18.92
C GLY A 152 11.54 22.46 18.08
N LEU A 153 11.52 22.11 16.79
CA LEU A 153 12.69 22.07 15.90
C LEU A 153 12.63 23.10 14.77
N VAL A 154 11.44 23.68 14.51
CA VAL A 154 11.23 24.66 13.45
C VAL A 154 11.61 26.08 13.86
N LYS A 155 12.07 26.83 12.86
CA LYS A 155 12.20 28.28 12.84
C LYS A 155 10.94 28.88 12.19
N PRO A 156 10.62 30.17 12.42
CA PRO A 156 9.49 30.82 11.75
C PRO A 156 9.59 30.85 10.21
N SER A 157 10.81 30.98 9.69
CA SER A 157 11.09 30.98 8.26
C SER A 157 12.41 30.26 7.97
N ASP A 158 12.64 29.97 6.70
CA ASP A 158 13.90 29.43 6.18
C ASP A 158 14.33 28.12 6.88
N ASN A 159 13.38 27.21 7.09
CA ASN A 159 13.70 25.87 7.54
C ASN A 159 14.29 25.08 6.38
N PHE A 160 15.47 24.53 6.59
CA PHE A 160 16.12 23.66 5.61
C PHE A 160 15.80 22.19 5.92
N LEU A 161 15.11 21.53 5.00
CA LEU A 161 14.78 20.11 5.07
C LEU A 161 15.64 19.38 4.03
N ALA A 162 16.43 18.41 4.49
CA ALA A 162 17.18 17.51 3.62
C ALA A 162 16.82 16.06 3.90
N LEU A 163 16.67 15.26 2.86
CA LEU A 163 16.41 13.83 2.92
C LEU A 163 17.51 13.08 2.19
N GLU A 164 18.14 12.14 2.87
CA GLU A 164 18.98 11.11 2.26
C GLU A 164 18.06 9.96 1.85
N VAL A 165 17.85 9.73 0.55
CA VAL A 165 16.97 8.66 0.06
C VAL A 165 17.79 7.60 -0.66
N ASN A 166 17.61 6.34 -0.30
CA ASN A 166 18.38 5.23 -0.86
C ASN A 166 17.46 4.06 -1.26
N ASN A 167 17.60 3.54 -2.48
CA ASN A 167 16.85 2.39 -2.99
C ASN A 167 17.74 1.14 -3.21
N THR A 168 18.94 1.10 -2.63
CA THR A 168 19.84 -0.05 -2.78
C THR A 168 19.20 -1.31 -2.18
N ARG A 169 19.06 -2.34 -3.02
CA ARG A 169 18.45 -3.62 -2.65
C ARG A 169 19.36 -4.40 -1.71
N THR A 170 18.80 -4.94 -0.63
CA THR A 170 19.51 -5.78 0.34
C THR A 170 18.76 -7.10 0.57
N ALA A 171 19.44 -8.12 1.11
CA ALA A 171 18.82 -9.43 1.31
C ALA A 171 17.77 -9.43 2.45
N ASP A 172 17.95 -8.53 3.41
CA ASP A 172 17.12 -8.34 4.61
C ASP A 172 16.01 -7.28 4.43
N ALA A 173 15.88 -6.74 3.21
CA ALA A 173 14.82 -5.81 2.84
C ALA A 173 13.56 -6.55 2.40
N ILE A 174 12.44 -5.85 2.43
CA ILE A 174 11.13 -6.30 1.92
C ILE A 174 10.63 -5.25 0.91
N PRO A 175 10.66 -5.53 -0.41
CA PRO A 175 11.20 -6.73 -1.04
C PRO A 175 12.74 -6.80 -0.96
N ALA A 176 13.31 -7.99 -1.20
CA ALA A 176 14.75 -8.24 -1.13
C ALA A 176 15.48 -7.88 -2.45
N LYS A 177 16.40 -8.73 -2.92
CA LYS A 177 17.28 -8.43 -4.07
C LYS A 177 16.62 -8.51 -5.45
N SER A 178 15.56 -9.31 -5.58
CA SER A 178 14.87 -9.54 -6.85
C SER A 178 13.38 -9.41 -6.64
N PHE A 179 12.68 -8.91 -7.65
CA PHE A 179 11.23 -8.76 -7.69
C PHE A 179 10.82 -8.39 -9.12
N ASP A 180 9.64 -8.83 -9.57
CA ASP A 180 9.15 -8.59 -10.94
C ASP A 180 8.50 -7.20 -11.07
N TRP A 181 9.25 -6.14 -10.79
CA TRP A 181 8.88 -4.76 -11.10
C TRP A 181 10.12 -3.86 -11.04
N TRP A 182 10.02 -2.62 -11.53
CA TRP A 182 11.12 -1.67 -11.51
C TRP A 182 11.43 -1.15 -10.10
N ASN A 183 12.71 -1.03 -9.75
CA ASN A 183 13.15 -0.51 -8.45
C ASN A 183 13.10 1.03 -8.40
N TYR A 184 11.88 1.59 -8.48
CA TYR A 184 11.67 3.03 -8.42
C TYR A 184 12.11 3.61 -7.06
N GLY A 185 13.09 4.51 -7.08
CA GLY A 185 13.60 5.22 -5.92
C GLY A 185 13.09 6.67 -5.84
N GLY A 186 13.16 7.27 -4.65
CA GLY A 186 12.86 8.68 -4.42
C GLY A 186 11.71 8.93 -3.44
N ILE A 187 11.29 10.19 -3.36
CA ILE A 187 10.12 10.63 -2.58
C ILE A 187 8.89 10.45 -3.48
N THR A 188 8.28 9.26 -3.40
CA THR A 188 7.33 8.77 -4.42
C THR A 188 5.89 9.19 -4.17
N ARG A 189 5.55 9.72 -2.99
CA ARG A 189 4.22 10.25 -2.65
C ARG A 189 4.34 11.53 -1.83
N ASP A 190 3.21 12.17 -1.56
CA ASP A 190 3.12 13.48 -0.94
C ASP A 190 3.98 13.68 0.31
N VAL A 191 4.52 14.89 0.41
CA VAL A 191 5.13 15.42 1.64
C VAL A 191 4.26 16.55 2.15
N MET A 192 3.83 16.47 3.40
CA MET A 192 2.90 17.43 4.00
C MET A 192 3.42 17.94 5.33
N LEU A 193 3.36 19.25 5.55
CA LEU A 193 3.41 19.85 6.87
C LEU A 193 1.99 19.82 7.45
N VAL A 194 1.81 19.09 8.55
CA VAL A 194 0.52 18.89 9.21
C VAL A 194 0.53 19.69 10.52
N SER A 195 -0.50 20.52 10.72
CA SER A 195 -0.72 21.22 11.98
C SER A 195 -1.89 20.61 12.74
N THR A 196 -1.70 20.38 14.05
CA THR A 196 -2.75 19.92 14.95
C THR A 196 -2.76 20.76 16.24
N PRO A 197 -3.87 20.82 16.98
CA PRO A 197 -3.84 21.29 18.36
C PRO A 197 -2.88 20.46 19.23
N LYS A 198 -2.60 20.90 20.47
CA LYS A 198 -1.79 20.13 21.42
C LYS A 198 -2.40 18.77 21.76
N ILE A 199 -3.71 18.79 22.02
CA ILE A 199 -4.52 17.59 22.25
C ILE A 199 -5.31 17.35 20.97
N PHE A 200 -4.93 16.32 20.22
CA PHE A 200 -5.54 16.01 18.93
C PHE A 200 -6.02 14.56 18.89
N ILE A 201 -6.95 14.30 17.99
CA ILE A 201 -7.42 12.96 17.64
C ILE A 201 -6.27 12.28 16.91
N GLN A 202 -5.59 11.34 17.56
CA GLN A 202 -4.46 10.64 16.98
C GLN A 202 -4.94 9.61 15.94
N ASP A 203 -6.00 8.87 16.29
CA ASP A 203 -6.46 7.74 15.51
C ASP A 203 -7.97 7.47 15.71
N TYR A 204 -8.63 6.83 14.74
CA TYR A 204 -9.99 6.31 14.90
C TYR A 204 -10.30 5.14 13.96
N PHE A 205 -11.19 4.25 14.42
CA PHE A 205 -11.75 3.13 13.68
C PHE A 205 -13.27 3.20 13.75
N ILE A 206 -13.93 3.27 12.60
CA ILE A 206 -15.39 3.39 12.46
C ILE A 206 -15.83 2.49 11.31
N GLN A 207 -16.37 1.32 11.63
CA GLN A 207 -16.85 0.32 10.66
C GLN A 207 -18.04 -0.43 11.22
N LEU A 208 -18.77 -1.16 10.35
CA LEU A 208 -19.74 -2.14 10.84
C LEU A 208 -19.04 -3.24 11.62
N ASP A 209 -19.74 -3.77 12.62
CA ASP A 209 -19.39 -5.03 13.24
C ASP A 209 -19.36 -6.14 12.19
N LYS A 210 -18.45 -7.12 12.37
CA LYS A 210 -18.27 -8.20 11.40
C LYS A 210 -19.57 -8.96 11.14
N ASN A 211 -20.33 -9.24 12.20
CA ASN A 211 -21.46 -10.18 12.16
C ASN A 211 -22.82 -9.48 12.25
N HIS A 212 -22.86 -8.19 12.55
CA HIS A 212 -24.10 -7.45 12.76
C HIS A 212 -24.21 -6.31 11.73
N PRO A 213 -25.13 -6.41 10.74
CA PRO A 213 -25.22 -5.47 9.63
C PRO A 213 -25.81 -4.10 10.03
N ASP A 214 -26.29 -3.97 11.27
CA ASP A 214 -26.93 -2.79 11.85
C ASP A 214 -26.19 -2.29 13.12
N GLN A 215 -24.94 -2.74 13.32
CA GLN A 215 -24.09 -2.28 14.41
C GLN A 215 -22.83 -1.59 13.89
N ILE A 216 -22.63 -0.31 14.22
CA ILE A 216 -21.38 0.40 13.94
C ILE A 216 -20.51 0.40 15.21
N ASN A 217 -19.29 -0.09 15.09
CA ASN A 217 -18.26 -0.03 16.12
C ASN A 217 -17.39 1.22 15.91
N VAL A 218 -17.26 2.02 16.98
CA VAL A 218 -16.49 3.27 16.99
C VAL A 218 -15.41 3.16 18.06
N LYS A 219 -14.17 3.49 17.68
CA LYS A 219 -13.03 3.67 18.59
C LYS A 219 -12.27 4.93 18.18
N VAL A 220 -12.06 5.86 19.09
CA VAL A 220 -11.31 7.10 18.88
C VAL A 220 -10.19 7.17 19.91
N LYS A 221 -8.95 7.38 19.47
CA LYS A 221 -7.77 7.55 20.32
C LYS A 221 -7.31 9.00 20.26
N VAL A 222 -7.23 9.64 21.41
CA VAL A 222 -6.64 10.97 21.59
C VAL A 222 -5.16 10.81 21.99
N VAL A 223 -4.32 11.73 21.54
CA VAL A 223 -2.87 11.70 21.80
C VAL A 223 -2.53 11.68 23.30
N ASP A 224 -1.35 11.19 23.65
CA ASP A 224 -0.75 11.25 25.01
C ASP A 224 -1.63 10.62 26.11
N LYS A 225 -2.49 9.66 25.75
CA LYS A 225 -3.42 8.95 26.66
C LYS A 225 -4.25 9.90 27.53
N GLN A 226 -4.66 11.03 26.97
CA GLN A 226 -5.43 12.04 27.70
C GLN A 226 -6.79 11.47 28.14
N LYS A 227 -6.97 11.33 29.45
CA LYS A 227 -8.22 10.88 30.09
C LYS A 227 -9.26 11.99 30.11
N ASN A 228 -10.54 11.63 30.14
CA ASN A 228 -11.68 12.53 30.33
C ASN A 228 -11.82 13.61 29.24
N VAL A 229 -11.29 13.37 28.04
CA VAL A 229 -11.48 14.23 26.89
C VAL A 229 -12.84 13.91 26.27
N ALA A 230 -13.69 14.93 26.14
CA ALA A 230 -14.96 14.81 25.45
C ALA A 230 -14.72 14.63 23.94
N VAL A 231 -15.26 13.54 23.39
CA VAL A 231 -15.21 13.18 21.97
C VAL A 231 -16.62 13.14 21.43
N LYS A 232 -16.88 13.79 20.31
CA LYS A 232 -18.17 13.78 19.62
C LYS A 232 -18.03 13.12 18.26
N VAL A 233 -18.85 12.10 18.01
CA VAL A 233 -18.92 11.37 16.74
C VAL A 233 -20.28 11.59 16.10
N GLU A 234 -20.29 12.06 14.86
CA GLU A 234 -21.51 12.38 14.12
C GLU A 234 -21.51 11.74 12.74
N ILE A 235 -22.66 11.17 12.36
CA ILE A 235 -22.95 10.72 11.00
C ILE A 235 -24.29 11.36 10.62
N PRO A 236 -24.28 12.59 10.07
CA PRO A 236 -25.49 13.41 9.94
C PRO A 236 -26.62 12.74 9.14
N GLU A 237 -26.29 12.10 8.03
CA GLU A 237 -27.28 11.41 7.17
C GLU A 237 -27.98 10.23 7.89
N LEU A 238 -27.35 9.65 8.91
CA LEU A 238 -27.94 8.59 9.74
C LEU A 238 -28.59 9.12 11.01
N ASN A 239 -28.60 10.44 11.23
CA ASN A 239 -29.01 11.10 12.47
C ASN A 239 -28.28 10.57 13.71
N ILE A 240 -27.01 10.16 13.55
CA ILE A 240 -26.18 9.67 14.65
C ILE A 240 -25.40 10.84 15.24
N ARG A 241 -25.53 11.03 16.56
CA ARG A 241 -24.73 11.96 17.35
C ARG A 241 -24.41 11.32 18.71
N GLN A 242 -23.17 10.92 18.89
CA GLN A 242 -22.69 10.33 20.14
C GLN A 242 -21.69 11.24 20.83
N ASN A 243 -21.86 11.43 22.14
CA ASN A 243 -20.86 12.07 22.99
C ASN A 243 -20.21 10.97 23.84
N LEU A 244 -18.90 10.86 23.72
CA LEU A 244 -18.07 9.87 24.39
C LEU A 244 -17.02 10.60 25.23
N VAL A 245 -16.39 9.86 26.13
CA VAL A 245 -15.32 10.35 26.98
C VAL A 245 -14.18 9.34 26.93
N THR A 246 -12.94 9.83 26.84
CA THR A 246 -11.76 8.97 26.84
C THR A 246 -11.46 8.35 28.21
N ASP A 247 -11.05 7.09 28.19
CA ASP A 247 -10.56 6.33 29.34
C ASP A 247 -9.10 6.68 29.71
N ASP A 248 -8.51 5.91 30.64
CA ASP A 248 -7.12 6.07 31.10
C ASP A 248 -6.06 5.81 30.01
N GLN A 249 -6.45 5.23 28.87
CA GLN A 249 -5.60 5.04 27.71
C GLN A 249 -5.83 6.11 26.63
N GLY A 250 -6.67 7.11 26.90
CA GLY A 250 -7.04 8.14 25.92
C GLY A 250 -7.98 7.62 24.84
N ILE A 251 -8.72 6.53 25.11
CA ILE A 251 -9.59 5.87 24.13
C ILE A 251 -11.06 6.10 24.50
N ALA A 252 -11.84 6.55 23.54
CA ALA A 252 -13.29 6.60 23.60
C ALA A 252 -13.88 5.56 22.64
N SER A 253 -14.79 4.70 23.11
CA SER A 253 -15.37 3.64 22.28
C SER A 253 -16.85 3.41 22.55
N ILE A 254 -17.59 3.03 21.51
CA ILE A 254 -19.00 2.64 21.60
C ILE A 254 -19.35 1.66 20.46
N SER A 255 -20.25 0.73 20.73
CA SER A 255 -20.94 -0.07 19.72
C SER A 255 -22.39 0.39 19.64
N MET A 256 -22.78 0.91 18.49
CA MET A 256 -24.13 1.43 18.24
C MET A 256 -24.92 0.39 17.47
N ALA A 257 -25.79 -0.35 18.16
CA ALA A 257 -26.62 -1.43 17.59
C ALA A 257 -28.04 -0.95 17.21
N ASN A 258 -28.79 -1.80 16.48
CA ASN A 258 -30.16 -1.54 16.03
C ASN A 258 -30.29 -0.29 15.13
N LEU A 259 -29.24 0.05 14.39
CA LEU A 259 -29.23 1.20 13.50
C LEU A 259 -30.10 0.93 12.27
N LYS A 260 -31.18 1.69 12.14
CA LYS A 260 -32.09 1.58 11.00
C LYS A 260 -31.54 2.38 9.81
N LYS A 261 -31.85 1.95 8.58
CA LYS A 261 -31.60 2.68 7.33
C LYS A 261 -30.13 2.85 6.93
N ILE A 262 -29.21 2.02 7.43
CA ILE A 262 -27.84 1.99 6.87
C ILE A 262 -27.91 1.41 5.46
N GLN A 263 -27.71 2.26 4.45
CA GLN A 263 -27.40 1.78 3.10
C GLN A 263 -25.96 1.29 3.09
N ARG A 264 -25.77 -0.01 2.90
CA ARG A 264 -24.44 -0.63 2.87
C ARG A 264 -23.77 -0.43 1.51
N TRP A 265 -22.47 -0.19 1.55
CA TRP A 265 -21.62 -0.03 0.39
C TRP A 265 -21.54 -1.35 -0.40
N SER A 266 -21.61 -1.26 -1.72
CA SER A 266 -21.31 -2.35 -2.65
C SER A 266 -20.78 -1.77 -3.97
N PRO A 267 -20.16 -2.58 -4.85
CA PRO A 267 -19.73 -2.13 -6.17
C PRO A 267 -20.83 -1.45 -7.02
N ALA A 268 -22.07 -1.90 -6.88
CA ALA A 268 -23.23 -1.34 -7.59
C ALA A 268 -23.80 -0.08 -6.92
N SER A 269 -23.61 0.06 -5.61
CA SER A 269 -24.07 1.21 -4.82
C SER A 269 -22.98 1.61 -3.81
N PRO A 270 -21.94 2.36 -4.24
CA PRO A 270 -20.79 2.69 -3.40
C PRO A 270 -21.11 3.81 -2.41
N LYS A 271 -22.10 3.58 -1.53
CA LYS A 271 -22.56 4.57 -0.55
C LYS A 271 -21.46 4.87 0.48
N LEU A 272 -21.09 6.14 0.56
CA LEU A 272 -20.26 6.70 1.63
C LEU A 272 -21.07 7.69 2.45
N TYR A 273 -20.72 7.82 3.72
CA TYR A 273 -21.28 8.77 4.67
C TYR A 273 -20.19 9.71 5.16
N GLN A 274 -20.53 10.98 5.31
CA GLN A 274 -19.63 11.91 6.00
C GLN A 274 -19.66 11.62 7.50
N VAL A 275 -18.52 11.20 8.03
CA VAL A 275 -18.30 10.95 9.46
C VAL A 275 -17.45 12.09 10.02
N LEU A 276 -17.94 12.71 11.09
CA LEU A 276 -17.28 13.80 11.79
C LEU A 276 -16.85 13.30 13.17
N VAL A 277 -15.57 13.44 13.48
CA VAL A 277 -15.02 13.17 14.81
C VAL A 277 -14.44 14.48 15.34
N SER A 278 -14.85 14.90 16.53
CA SER A 278 -14.39 16.16 17.11
C SER A 278 -14.10 16.04 18.60
N THR A 279 -13.15 16.82 19.06
CA THR A 279 -12.95 17.18 20.47
C THR A 279 -13.27 18.67 20.64
N LYS A 280 -12.94 19.24 21.79
CA LYS A 280 -13.02 20.69 21.99
C LYS A 280 -12.10 21.47 21.04
N GLU A 281 -10.93 20.92 20.72
CA GLU A 281 -9.85 21.64 20.03
C GLU A 281 -9.58 21.10 18.62
N ASP A 282 -9.88 19.83 18.36
CA ASP A 282 -9.57 19.14 17.10
C ASP A 282 -10.83 18.62 16.40
N ARG A 283 -10.78 18.52 15.07
CA ARG A 283 -11.86 17.99 14.24
C ARG A 283 -11.28 17.27 13.01
N ALA A 284 -11.76 16.06 12.76
CA ALA A 284 -11.52 15.31 11.54
C ALA A 284 -12.85 15.00 10.83
N ALA A 285 -12.82 15.06 9.51
CA ALA A 285 -13.94 14.66 8.65
C ALA A 285 -13.46 13.63 7.64
N GLU A 286 -14.24 12.55 7.48
CA GLU A 286 -13.91 11.49 6.53
C GLU A 286 -15.16 10.91 5.87
N TRP A 287 -15.04 10.53 4.60
CA TRP A 287 -16.07 9.74 3.93
C TRP A 287 -15.81 8.26 4.19
N ILE A 288 -16.78 7.58 4.81
CA ILE A 288 -16.67 6.18 5.22
C ILE A 288 -17.91 5.42 4.74
N GLY A 289 -17.70 4.27 4.09
CA GLY A 289 -18.75 3.32 3.76
C GLY A 289 -18.86 2.20 4.78
N PHE A 290 -19.97 1.47 4.72
CA PHE A 290 -20.33 0.42 5.68
C PHE A 290 -20.73 -0.84 4.94
N ARG A 291 -20.10 -1.99 5.20
CA ARG A 291 -20.41 -3.28 4.55
C ARG A 291 -19.97 -4.45 5.41
N ASN A 292 -20.55 -5.63 5.17
CA ASN A 292 -20.15 -6.89 5.79
C ASN A 292 -19.52 -7.82 4.77
N LEU A 293 -18.47 -8.52 5.19
CA LEU A 293 -17.82 -9.58 4.43
C LEU A 293 -17.89 -10.87 5.24
N ALA A 294 -18.18 -11.98 4.56
CA ALA A 294 -18.17 -13.29 5.18
C ALA A 294 -17.72 -14.36 4.18
N VAL A 295 -17.22 -15.47 4.73
CA VAL A 295 -17.03 -16.72 3.99
C VAL A 295 -17.97 -17.75 4.58
N LYS A 296 -18.78 -18.40 3.73
CA LYS A 296 -19.64 -19.52 4.14
C LYS A 296 -19.36 -20.70 3.20
N GLY A 297 -18.79 -21.77 3.74
CA GLY A 297 -18.29 -22.88 2.95
C GLY A 297 -17.26 -22.40 1.92
N THR A 298 -17.51 -22.66 0.64
CA THR A 298 -16.64 -22.26 -0.47
C THR A 298 -17.07 -20.96 -1.15
N GLN A 299 -17.97 -20.17 -0.56
CA GLN A 299 -18.45 -18.92 -1.14
C GLN A 299 -18.07 -17.68 -0.35
N ILE A 300 -17.76 -16.60 -1.08
CA ILE A 300 -17.52 -15.26 -0.54
C ILE A 300 -18.82 -14.47 -0.60
N TYR A 301 -19.16 -13.82 0.51
CA TYR A 301 -20.37 -13.02 0.67
C TYR A 301 -20.03 -11.55 0.92
N LEU A 302 -20.73 -10.66 0.21
CA LEU A 302 -20.78 -9.22 0.46
C LEU A 302 -22.21 -8.85 0.81
N ASN A 303 -22.43 -8.31 2.02
CA ASN A 303 -23.77 -7.92 2.48
C ASN A 303 -24.79 -9.08 2.36
N GLU A 304 -24.43 -10.24 2.90
CA GLU A 304 -25.20 -11.51 2.87
C GLU A 304 -25.49 -12.13 1.49
N GLU A 305 -25.06 -11.51 0.40
CA GLU A 305 -25.19 -12.05 -0.96
C GLU A 305 -23.86 -12.62 -1.47
N PRO A 306 -23.86 -13.78 -2.17
CA PRO A 306 -22.65 -14.33 -2.76
C PRO A 306 -22.14 -13.41 -3.89
N VAL A 307 -20.82 -13.26 -3.99
CA VAL A 307 -20.21 -12.37 -4.99
C VAL A 307 -19.12 -13.09 -5.77
N PHE A 308 -19.21 -13.03 -7.10
CA PHE A 308 -18.09 -13.37 -7.98
C PHE A 308 -17.20 -12.15 -8.19
N LEU A 309 -15.91 -12.31 -7.93
CA LEU A 309 -14.91 -11.24 -7.99
C LEU A 309 -14.37 -11.13 -9.41
N LYS A 310 -14.90 -10.17 -10.15
CA LYS A 310 -14.43 -9.73 -11.48
C LYS A 310 -13.23 -8.81 -11.26
N SER A 311 -12.09 -9.42 -10.93
CA SER A 311 -10.89 -8.70 -10.48
C SER A 311 -9.95 -8.38 -11.64
N ILE A 312 -9.09 -7.40 -11.45
CA ILE A 312 -7.91 -7.18 -12.30
C ILE A 312 -6.77 -6.69 -11.40
N SER A 313 -5.53 -7.01 -11.76
CA SER A 313 -4.37 -6.47 -11.06
C SER A 313 -3.77 -5.29 -11.80
N PHE A 314 -3.20 -4.31 -11.09
CA PHE A 314 -2.26 -3.35 -11.69
C PHE A 314 -1.19 -2.92 -10.70
N HIS A 315 -0.01 -2.59 -11.22
CA HIS A 315 1.06 -1.93 -10.46
C HIS A 315 0.77 -0.43 -10.28
N GLU A 316 1.32 0.16 -9.23
CA GLU A 316 1.33 1.62 -9.02
C GLU A 316 2.27 2.30 -10.03
N GLU A 317 1.93 2.28 -11.31
CA GLU A 317 2.73 2.77 -12.43
C GLU A 317 1.83 3.40 -13.48
N ILE A 318 2.31 4.50 -14.08
CA ILE A 318 1.76 5.09 -15.30
C ILE A 318 2.64 4.65 -16.46
N PRO A 319 2.19 3.69 -17.29
CA PRO A 319 3.05 3.07 -18.31
C PRO A 319 3.59 4.08 -19.33
N GLN A 320 2.76 5.03 -19.78
CA GLN A 320 3.16 6.06 -20.74
C GLN A 320 4.27 6.96 -20.19
N ARG A 321 4.27 7.19 -18.87
CA ARG A 321 5.28 7.96 -18.13
C ARG A 321 6.50 7.10 -17.75
N LYS A 322 6.35 5.78 -17.68
CA LYS A 322 7.35 4.83 -17.14
C LYS A 322 7.74 5.18 -15.69
N GLY A 323 6.77 5.58 -14.88
CA GLY A 323 7.00 6.07 -13.52
C GLY A 323 5.86 5.77 -12.56
N ARG A 324 6.14 5.88 -11.25
CA ARG A 324 5.23 5.61 -10.13
C ARG A 324 3.98 6.47 -10.19
N ALA A 325 2.80 5.89 -10.01
CA ALA A 325 1.55 6.65 -9.84
C ALA A 325 1.50 7.33 -8.46
N PHE A 326 1.08 8.60 -8.39
CA PHE A 326 1.08 9.36 -7.12
C PHE A 326 -0.04 10.40 -7.00
N SER A 327 -0.90 10.58 -8.00
CA SER A 327 -1.91 11.64 -8.03
C SER A 327 -3.33 11.12 -8.24
N GLU A 328 -4.33 11.97 -7.98
CA GLU A 328 -5.73 11.66 -8.33
C GLU A 328 -5.92 11.45 -9.83
N ALA A 329 -5.20 12.19 -10.69
CA ALA A 329 -5.25 11.99 -12.14
C ALA A 329 -4.74 10.61 -12.55
N ASP A 330 -3.62 10.18 -11.96
CA ASP A 330 -3.04 8.84 -12.16
C ASP A 330 -4.05 7.74 -11.73
N ALA A 331 -4.64 7.91 -10.53
CA ALA A 331 -5.66 7.00 -10.01
C ALA A 331 -6.88 6.90 -10.96
N MET A 332 -7.40 8.04 -11.42
CA MET A 332 -8.55 8.06 -12.32
C MET A 332 -8.25 7.40 -13.66
N MET A 333 -7.04 7.54 -14.21
CA MET A 333 -6.64 6.87 -15.44
C MET A 333 -6.69 5.34 -15.27
N LEU A 334 -6.04 4.82 -14.22
CA LEU A 334 -5.96 3.38 -13.96
C LEU A 334 -7.35 2.79 -13.67
N LEU A 335 -8.12 3.45 -12.80
CA LEU A 335 -9.43 2.98 -12.36
C LEU A 335 -10.51 3.09 -13.43
N SER A 336 -10.44 4.10 -14.30
CA SER A 336 -11.39 4.22 -15.42
C SER A 336 -11.23 3.08 -16.42
N GLU A 337 -9.99 2.64 -16.66
CA GLU A 337 -9.73 1.51 -17.54
C GLU A 337 -10.19 0.18 -16.91
N ALA A 338 -9.97 -0.02 -15.60
CA ALA A 338 -10.55 -1.15 -14.88
C ALA A 338 -12.10 -1.13 -14.88
N LYS A 339 -12.71 0.05 -14.79
CA LYS A 339 -14.18 0.20 -14.88
C LYS A 339 -14.68 -0.20 -16.26
N ALA A 340 -14.00 0.26 -17.31
CA ALA A 340 -14.35 -0.06 -18.69
C ALA A 340 -14.23 -1.56 -19.00
N LEU A 341 -13.28 -2.26 -18.35
CA LEU A 341 -13.14 -3.71 -18.44
C LEU A 341 -14.32 -4.48 -17.78
N GLY A 342 -15.12 -3.82 -16.94
CA GLY A 342 -16.26 -4.42 -16.24
C GLY A 342 -15.91 -4.99 -14.86
N CYS A 343 -14.79 -4.57 -14.27
CA CYS A 343 -14.34 -5.05 -12.97
C CYS A 343 -15.25 -4.57 -11.82
N ASN A 344 -15.37 -5.40 -10.79
CA ASN A 344 -15.95 -5.04 -9.49
C ASN A 344 -14.92 -5.15 -8.34
N MET A 345 -13.72 -5.64 -8.63
CA MET A 345 -12.61 -5.77 -7.70
C MET A 345 -11.29 -5.40 -8.38
N ILE A 346 -10.33 -4.92 -7.59
CA ILE A 346 -8.94 -4.69 -8.02
C ILE A 346 -7.99 -5.33 -7.00
N ARG A 347 -6.96 -6.03 -7.48
CA ARG A 347 -5.80 -6.43 -6.67
C ARG A 347 -4.69 -5.40 -6.87
N LEU A 348 -4.34 -4.69 -5.79
CA LEU A 348 -3.32 -3.65 -5.76
C LEU A 348 -1.94 -4.27 -5.52
N ALA A 349 -1.42 -4.98 -6.52
CA ALA A 349 -0.19 -5.76 -6.38
C ALA A 349 1.10 -4.91 -6.49
N HIS A 350 2.21 -5.28 -5.88
CA HIS A 350 2.40 -6.26 -4.79
C HIS A 350 2.68 -5.54 -3.47
N TYR A 351 2.13 -4.34 -3.29
CA TYR A 351 2.46 -3.45 -2.19
C TYR A 351 1.33 -2.45 -1.97
N PRO A 352 1.24 -1.83 -0.78
CA PRO A 352 0.23 -0.82 -0.51
C PRO A 352 0.38 0.33 -1.50
N GLN A 353 -0.70 0.70 -2.20
CA GLN A 353 -0.67 1.80 -3.16
C GLN A 353 -1.05 3.13 -2.50
N ASN A 354 -0.97 4.24 -3.23
CA ASN A 354 -1.27 5.58 -2.72
C ASN A 354 -2.75 5.72 -2.34
N GLU A 355 -3.01 6.56 -1.35
CA GLU A 355 -4.37 6.78 -0.84
C GLU A 355 -5.31 7.40 -1.89
N TYR A 356 -4.81 8.12 -2.90
CA TYR A 356 -5.65 8.61 -3.99
C TYR A 356 -6.30 7.44 -4.75
N THR A 357 -5.51 6.42 -5.08
CA THR A 357 -5.99 5.22 -5.77
C THR A 357 -6.99 4.46 -4.91
N VAL A 358 -6.66 4.22 -3.64
CA VAL A 358 -7.54 3.49 -2.71
C VAL A 358 -8.87 4.22 -2.49
N ARG A 359 -8.84 5.52 -2.23
CA ARG A 359 -10.05 6.34 -1.99
C ARG A 359 -10.88 6.54 -3.24
N ALA A 360 -10.26 6.72 -4.40
CA ALA A 360 -10.97 6.81 -5.67
C ALA A 360 -11.63 5.48 -6.03
N ALA A 361 -10.95 4.35 -5.82
CA ALA A 361 -11.52 3.03 -6.06
C ALA A 361 -12.73 2.74 -5.16
N GLU A 362 -12.66 3.14 -3.88
CA GLU A 362 -13.78 3.08 -2.93
C GLU A 362 -14.99 3.89 -3.41
N LYS A 363 -14.77 5.10 -3.89
CA LYS A 363 -15.82 5.97 -4.44
C LYS A 363 -16.40 5.44 -5.75
N MET A 364 -15.60 4.79 -6.59
CA MET A 364 -16.01 4.22 -7.88
C MET A 364 -16.71 2.85 -7.79
N GLY A 365 -16.71 2.25 -6.59
CA GLY A 365 -17.33 0.95 -6.34
C GLY A 365 -16.47 -0.23 -6.77
N PHE A 366 -15.19 -0.24 -6.39
CA PHE A 366 -14.33 -1.42 -6.51
C PHE A 366 -14.04 -2.01 -5.13
N LEU A 367 -14.22 -3.32 -4.98
CA LEU A 367 -13.60 -4.08 -3.91
C LEU A 367 -12.09 -4.05 -4.11
N LEU A 368 -11.32 -4.05 -3.02
CA LEU A 368 -9.87 -3.98 -3.07
C LEU A 368 -9.24 -5.15 -2.32
N TRP A 369 -8.19 -5.71 -2.90
CA TRP A 369 -7.20 -6.53 -2.22
C TRP A 369 -5.90 -5.75 -2.18
N GLU A 370 -5.43 -5.48 -0.97
CA GLU A 370 -4.14 -4.85 -0.71
C GLU A 370 -3.19 -5.84 -0.01
N GLU A 371 -1.90 -5.79 -0.35
CA GLU A 371 -0.89 -6.72 0.16
C GLU A 371 0.44 -6.03 0.45
N THR A 372 1.32 -6.70 1.19
CA THR A 372 2.72 -6.29 1.36
C THR A 372 3.63 -7.11 0.42
N PRO A 373 4.82 -6.60 0.03
CA PRO A 373 5.69 -7.25 -0.97
C PRO A 373 6.48 -8.44 -0.39
N ILE A 374 5.80 -9.28 0.38
CA ILE A 374 6.28 -10.55 0.89
C ILE A 374 6.12 -11.60 -0.21
N TRP A 375 7.24 -12.17 -0.64
CA TRP A 375 7.27 -13.27 -1.59
C TRP A 375 8.45 -14.20 -1.28
N GLN A 376 8.58 -15.32 -2.00
CA GLN A 376 9.58 -16.36 -1.69
C GLN A 376 11.02 -15.86 -1.54
N GLY A 377 11.39 -14.75 -2.19
CA GLY A 377 12.76 -14.22 -2.21
C GLY A 377 13.24 -13.55 -0.92
N ILE A 378 12.44 -13.48 0.15
CA ILE A 378 12.87 -12.94 1.45
C ILE A 378 13.42 -14.03 2.38
N ASP A 379 14.12 -13.62 3.44
CA ASP A 379 14.60 -14.51 4.48
C ASP A 379 13.54 -14.69 5.59
N PHE A 380 12.83 -15.83 5.57
CA PHE A 380 11.80 -16.16 6.57
C PHE A 380 12.36 -16.54 7.95
N GLU A 381 13.66 -16.88 8.07
CA GLU A 381 14.29 -17.25 9.35
C GLU A 381 14.78 -16.00 10.10
N ASN A 382 15.08 -14.94 9.36
CA ASN A 382 15.57 -13.68 9.91
C ASN A 382 14.50 -12.94 10.72
N GLN A 383 14.70 -12.86 12.03
CA GLN A 383 13.76 -12.22 12.96
C GLN A 383 13.61 -10.71 12.74
N GLU A 384 14.64 -10.02 12.27
CA GLU A 384 14.53 -8.59 11.95
C GLU A 384 13.69 -8.39 10.68
N THR A 385 13.85 -9.24 9.67
CA THR A 385 12.99 -9.26 8.47
C THR A 385 11.53 -9.52 8.86
N LYS A 386 11.29 -10.47 9.78
CA LYS A 386 9.95 -10.74 10.34
C LYS A 386 9.36 -9.50 11.02
N LYS A 387 10.13 -8.79 11.86
CA LYS A 387 9.68 -7.54 12.49
C LYS A 387 9.39 -6.44 11.48
N LYS A 388 10.22 -6.28 10.45
CA LYS A 388 9.99 -5.32 9.35
C LYS A 388 8.67 -5.62 8.62
N ALA A 389 8.40 -6.89 8.33
CA ALA A 389 7.14 -7.31 7.71
C ALA A 389 5.93 -7.03 8.61
N GLY A 390 6.03 -7.34 9.92
CA GLY A 390 5.00 -7.02 10.90
C GLY A 390 4.71 -5.53 11.00
N LYS A 391 5.75 -4.69 10.99
CA LYS A 391 5.62 -3.23 10.97
C LYS A 391 4.92 -2.75 9.68
N MET A 392 5.37 -3.21 8.51
CA MET A 392 4.82 -2.80 7.22
C MET A 392 3.34 -3.20 7.05
N ILE A 393 2.97 -4.42 7.47
CA ILE A 393 1.58 -4.85 7.40
C ILE A 393 0.71 -4.07 8.40
N SER A 394 1.22 -3.78 9.60
CA SER A 394 0.52 -2.92 10.55
C SER A 394 0.34 -1.50 10.04
N GLU A 395 1.34 -0.90 9.37
CA GLU A 395 1.23 0.43 8.75
C GLU A 395 0.17 0.47 7.66
N MET A 396 0.15 -0.52 6.76
CA MET A 396 -0.88 -0.67 5.71
C MET A 396 -2.28 -0.76 6.33
N VAL A 397 -2.49 -1.69 7.27
CA VAL A 397 -3.81 -1.90 7.89
C VAL A 397 -4.22 -0.67 8.71
N MET A 398 -3.31 -0.03 9.43
CA MET A 398 -3.61 1.19 10.19
C MET A 398 -4.05 2.34 9.30
N ARG A 399 -3.42 2.52 8.14
CA ARG A 399 -3.78 3.56 7.17
C ARG A 399 -5.20 3.36 6.64
N ASP A 400 -5.55 2.13 6.28
CA ASP A 400 -6.76 1.84 5.48
C ASP A 400 -7.87 1.07 6.19
N LYS A 401 -7.79 0.87 7.51
CA LYS A 401 -8.86 0.25 8.31
C LYS A 401 -10.24 0.91 8.22
N ASN A 402 -10.36 2.15 7.74
CA ASN A 402 -11.64 2.82 7.48
C ASN A 402 -12.08 2.78 6.00
N ARG A 403 -11.32 2.11 5.13
CA ARG A 403 -11.70 1.86 3.73
C ARG A 403 -12.57 0.61 3.66
N CYS A 404 -13.87 0.78 3.50
CA CYS A 404 -14.81 -0.33 3.33
C CYS A 404 -14.58 -1.10 2.02
N ALA A 405 -14.00 -0.45 1.00
CA ALA A 405 -13.64 -1.11 -0.25
C ALA A 405 -12.56 -2.19 -0.05
N ILE A 406 -11.61 -1.97 0.85
CA ILE A 406 -10.61 -2.99 1.22
C ILE A 406 -11.33 -4.18 1.82
N SER A 407 -11.24 -5.29 1.10
CA SER A 407 -11.95 -6.53 1.41
C SER A 407 -11.01 -7.66 1.77
N PHE A 408 -9.77 -7.59 1.28
CA PHE A 408 -8.73 -8.59 1.54
C PHE A 408 -7.45 -7.92 2.00
N TRP A 409 -6.88 -8.47 3.08
CA TRP A 409 -5.50 -8.25 3.45
C TRP A 409 -4.66 -9.45 2.97
N GLY A 410 -3.73 -9.19 2.04
CA GLY A 410 -2.84 -10.19 1.48
C GLY A 410 -1.58 -10.38 2.32
N MET A 411 -1.32 -11.62 2.77
CA MET A 411 -0.18 -11.92 3.63
C MET A 411 1.12 -12.17 2.85
N ALA A 412 1.03 -12.74 1.64
CA ALA A 412 2.18 -13.07 0.80
C ALA A 412 1.79 -13.43 -0.63
N ASN A 413 2.78 -13.39 -1.52
CA ASN A 413 2.71 -13.88 -2.91
C ASN A 413 3.68 -15.06 -3.13
N GLU A 414 3.17 -16.18 -3.64
CA GLU A 414 3.94 -17.34 -4.15
C GLU A 414 5.03 -17.83 -3.20
N THR A 415 4.64 -18.33 -2.02
CA THR A 415 5.60 -18.86 -1.03
C THR A 415 5.52 -20.37 -0.88
N GLN A 416 6.67 -21.02 -0.75
CA GLN A 416 6.82 -22.46 -0.62
C GLN A 416 6.68 -22.91 0.86
N PRO A 417 6.10 -24.08 1.16
CA PRO A 417 5.87 -24.51 2.55
C PRO A 417 7.17 -24.76 3.31
N SER A 418 7.30 -24.14 4.47
CA SER A 418 8.34 -24.43 5.46
C SER A 418 7.88 -24.01 6.85
N ALA A 419 8.53 -24.52 7.90
CA ALA A 419 8.21 -24.13 9.28
C ALA A 419 8.41 -22.61 9.50
N ALA A 420 9.54 -22.07 9.04
CA ALA A 420 9.86 -20.65 9.13
C ALA A 420 8.84 -19.79 8.39
N ARG A 421 8.49 -20.14 7.14
CA ARG A 421 7.46 -19.43 6.37
C ARG A 421 6.12 -19.46 7.08
N ASN A 422 5.68 -20.61 7.59
CA ASN A 422 4.38 -20.73 8.26
C ASN A 422 4.31 -19.88 9.53
N GLU A 423 5.37 -19.89 10.35
CA GLU A 423 5.45 -19.05 11.54
C GLU A 423 5.45 -17.55 11.18
N PHE A 424 6.17 -17.18 10.13
CA PHE A 424 6.23 -15.82 9.61
C PHE A 424 4.84 -15.33 9.19
N LEU A 425 4.13 -16.09 8.35
CA LEU A 425 2.80 -15.68 7.88
C LEU A 425 1.76 -15.69 9.00
N LYS A 426 1.82 -16.62 9.96
CA LYS A 426 0.97 -16.58 11.18
C LYS A 426 1.19 -15.32 12.00
N TYR A 427 2.43 -14.86 12.10
CA TYR A 427 2.76 -13.60 12.75
C TYR A 427 2.13 -12.40 12.02
N LEU A 428 2.16 -12.37 10.68
CA LEU A 428 1.49 -11.30 9.90
C LEU A 428 -0.04 -11.31 10.08
N ILE A 429 -0.65 -12.49 10.11
CA ILE A 429 -2.08 -12.65 10.42
C ILE A 429 -2.39 -12.07 11.80
N LYS A 430 -1.54 -12.36 12.80
CA LYS A 430 -1.70 -11.78 14.14
C LYS A 430 -1.59 -10.26 14.12
N CYS A 431 -0.54 -9.70 13.52
CA CYS A 431 -0.36 -8.24 13.39
C CYS A 431 -1.57 -7.57 12.73
N THR A 432 -2.14 -8.21 11.71
CA THR A 432 -3.36 -7.73 11.03
C THR A 432 -4.57 -7.78 11.95
N LYS A 433 -4.84 -8.93 12.58
CA LYS A 433 -6.01 -9.15 13.45
C LYS A 433 -5.98 -8.33 14.74
N ASP A 434 -4.80 -7.92 15.20
CA ASP A 434 -4.64 -7.00 16.34
C ASP A 434 -5.19 -5.59 16.02
N ILE A 435 -5.31 -5.23 14.74
CA ILE A 435 -5.83 -3.93 14.28
C ILE A 435 -7.24 -4.09 13.67
N ASP A 436 -7.46 -5.11 12.86
CA ASP A 436 -8.67 -5.26 12.06
C ASP A 436 -9.13 -6.72 11.97
N SER A 437 -10.39 -6.95 12.36
CA SER A 437 -11.05 -8.26 12.31
C SER A 437 -12.19 -8.32 11.29
N THR A 438 -12.46 -7.23 10.55
CA THR A 438 -13.64 -7.08 9.68
C THR A 438 -13.41 -7.51 8.23
N ARG A 439 -12.15 -7.62 7.80
CA ARG A 439 -11.74 -8.02 6.43
C ARG A 439 -11.38 -9.51 6.37
N LEU A 440 -11.30 -10.03 5.15
CA LEU A 440 -10.84 -11.38 4.88
C LEU A 440 -9.30 -11.40 4.78
N ILE A 441 -8.69 -12.49 5.24
CA ILE A 441 -7.27 -12.77 5.08
C ILE A 441 -7.06 -13.68 3.88
N THR A 442 -6.10 -13.34 3.01
CA THR A 442 -5.73 -14.16 1.85
C THR A 442 -4.22 -14.20 1.64
N ALA A 443 -3.75 -15.13 0.81
CA ALA A 443 -2.38 -15.23 0.30
C ALA A 443 -2.41 -15.92 -1.06
N ALA A 444 -1.48 -15.56 -1.94
CA ALA A 444 -1.33 -16.18 -3.26
C ALA A 444 -0.32 -17.34 -3.23
N PHE A 445 -0.65 -18.45 -3.90
CA PHE A 445 0.17 -19.66 -4.00
C PHE A 445 0.36 -20.08 -5.46
N ASP A 446 1.51 -20.66 -5.79
CA ASP A 446 1.86 -21.17 -7.13
C ASP A 446 2.02 -22.72 -7.17
N LEU A 447 1.71 -23.38 -6.06
CA LEU A 447 1.97 -24.80 -5.78
C LEU A 447 1.08 -25.79 -6.55
N VAL A 448 0.07 -25.31 -7.28
CA VAL A 448 -0.85 -26.17 -8.02
C VAL A 448 -0.09 -26.97 -9.06
N ARG A 449 -0.27 -28.29 -9.05
CA ARG A 449 0.39 -29.22 -9.99
C ARG A 449 -0.62 -30.19 -10.59
N PHE A 450 -0.37 -30.65 -11.81
CA PHE A 450 -1.18 -31.69 -12.42
C PHE A 450 -0.77 -33.05 -11.85
N ASN A 451 -1.74 -33.84 -11.38
CA ASN A 451 -1.57 -35.23 -10.99
C ASN A 451 -2.09 -36.13 -12.14
N PRO A 452 -1.19 -36.81 -12.87
CA PRO A 452 -1.59 -37.67 -13.99
C PRO A 452 -2.48 -38.85 -13.60
N ASP A 453 -2.26 -39.44 -12.43
CA ASP A 453 -3.03 -40.61 -11.97
C ASP A 453 -4.49 -40.22 -11.69
N LYS A 454 -4.68 -39.05 -11.09
CA LYS A 454 -6.02 -38.50 -10.80
C LYS A 454 -6.64 -37.79 -12.00
N GLN A 455 -5.85 -37.41 -13.00
CA GLN A 455 -6.24 -36.48 -14.08
C GLN A 455 -6.81 -35.18 -13.51
N ARG A 456 -6.17 -34.61 -12.47
CA ARG A 456 -6.62 -33.40 -11.76
C ARG A 456 -5.46 -32.49 -11.41
N PHE A 457 -5.71 -31.18 -11.39
CA PHE A 457 -4.86 -30.23 -10.71
C PHE A 457 -5.10 -30.29 -9.20
N VAL A 458 -4.02 -30.37 -8.42
CA VAL A 458 -4.06 -30.51 -6.96
C VAL A 458 -3.01 -29.61 -6.32
N MET A 459 -3.20 -29.28 -5.04
CA MET A 459 -2.26 -28.54 -4.22
C MET A 459 -2.30 -29.07 -2.79
N ASP A 460 -1.14 -29.13 -2.15
CA ASP A 460 -1.03 -29.40 -0.72
C ASP A 460 -0.27 -28.24 -0.08
N ASP A 461 -0.93 -27.55 0.83
CA ASP A 461 -0.31 -26.60 1.74
C ASP A 461 -1.18 -26.49 2.99
N PRO A 462 -0.72 -26.95 4.17
CA PRO A 462 -1.52 -26.91 5.38
C PRO A 462 -1.85 -25.48 5.83
N PHE A 463 -1.09 -24.47 5.37
CA PHE A 463 -1.31 -23.07 5.72
C PHE A 463 -2.64 -22.51 5.20
N ILE A 464 -3.26 -23.12 4.17
CA ILE A 464 -4.57 -22.69 3.66
C ILE A 464 -5.68 -22.70 4.73
N ASN A 465 -5.49 -23.47 5.81
CA ASN A 465 -6.44 -23.54 6.91
C ASN A 465 -6.41 -22.30 7.83
N GLU A 466 -5.33 -21.51 7.77
CA GLU A 466 -5.13 -20.31 8.61
C GLU A 466 -5.75 -19.04 8.00
N ILE A 467 -6.15 -19.10 6.72
CA ILE A 467 -6.66 -17.96 5.93
C ILE A 467 -8.13 -18.15 5.54
N ASP A 468 -8.81 -17.06 5.18
CA ASP A 468 -10.23 -17.08 4.83
C ASP A 468 -10.46 -17.52 3.38
N VAL A 469 -9.60 -17.05 2.46
CA VAL A 469 -9.70 -17.28 1.01
C VAL A 469 -8.34 -17.66 0.43
N VAL A 470 -8.31 -18.69 -0.41
CA VAL A 470 -7.09 -19.16 -1.08
C VAL A 470 -6.98 -18.50 -2.45
N ALA A 471 -5.84 -17.85 -2.72
CA ALA A 471 -5.58 -17.27 -4.02
C ALA A 471 -4.49 -18.06 -4.75
N ILE A 472 -4.66 -18.33 -6.04
CA ILE A 472 -3.73 -19.13 -6.83
C ILE A 472 -3.19 -18.33 -8.02
N ASN A 473 -1.87 -18.32 -8.16
CA ASN A 473 -1.18 -17.89 -9.36
C ASN A 473 -0.91 -19.11 -10.23
N LYS A 474 -1.48 -19.15 -11.44
CA LYS A 474 -1.17 -20.23 -12.39
C LYS A 474 -1.25 -19.78 -13.84
N TYR A 475 -0.10 -19.85 -14.49
CA TYR A 475 0.09 -19.41 -15.87
C TYR A 475 -0.03 -20.59 -16.85
N MET A 476 -1.24 -21.17 -16.94
CA MET A 476 -1.52 -22.26 -17.88
C MET A 476 -1.52 -21.78 -19.32
N GLY A 477 -0.81 -22.50 -20.17
CA GLY A 477 -0.51 -22.15 -21.55
C GLY A 477 0.79 -21.34 -21.70
N TRP A 478 1.22 -20.60 -20.67
CA TRP A 478 2.39 -19.72 -20.74
C TRP A 478 3.64 -20.32 -20.09
N TYR A 479 3.88 -20.06 -18.81
CA TYR A 479 4.99 -20.68 -18.07
C TYR A 479 4.77 -22.19 -17.86
N HIS A 480 3.51 -22.61 -17.85
CA HIS A 480 3.12 -24.01 -17.67
C HIS A 480 2.36 -24.47 -18.92
N PRO A 481 2.95 -25.32 -19.78
CA PRO A 481 2.23 -25.91 -20.90
C PRO A 481 0.98 -26.66 -20.43
N TRP A 482 -0.02 -26.76 -21.30
CA TRP A 482 -1.24 -27.52 -21.01
C TRP A 482 -0.93 -29.03 -20.95
N PRO A 483 -1.08 -29.71 -19.79
CA PRO A 483 -0.89 -31.16 -19.69
C PRO A 483 -2.09 -31.94 -20.23
N VAL A 484 -3.24 -31.27 -20.33
CA VAL A 484 -4.51 -31.78 -20.87
C VAL A 484 -5.21 -30.63 -21.58
N ALA A 485 -6.15 -30.96 -22.49
CA ALA A 485 -6.99 -29.96 -23.13
C ALA A 485 -7.73 -29.10 -22.08
N PRO A 486 -7.92 -27.78 -22.30
CA PRO A 486 -8.50 -26.88 -21.29
C PRO A 486 -9.85 -27.33 -20.72
N LYS A 487 -10.75 -27.85 -21.56
CA LYS A 487 -12.04 -28.43 -21.13
C LYS A 487 -11.94 -29.67 -20.22
N LYS A 488 -10.77 -30.30 -20.14
CA LYS A 488 -10.47 -31.45 -19.28
C LYS A 488 -9.61 -31.07 -18.06
N ALA A 489 -9.20 -29.81 -17.94
CA ALA A 489 -8.40 -29.32 -16.83
C ALA A 489 -9.27 -29.09 -15.59
N ILE A 490 -9.51 -30.14 -14.82
CA ILE A 490 -10.33 -30.11 -13.61
C ILE A 490 -9.44 -29.87 -12.39
N TRP A 491 -9.85 -28.95 -11.51
CA TRP A 491 -9.11 -28.59 -10.31
C TRP A 491 -9.78 -29.15 -9.05
N ASP A 492 -8.96 -29.78 -8.20
CA ASP A 492 -9.28 -30.20 -6.84
C ASP A 492 -8.25 -29.55 -5.90
N VAL A 493 -8.43 -28.24 -5.70
CA VAL A 493 -7.50 -27.36 -4.98
C VAL A 493 -8.29 -26.63 -3.91
N ALA A 494 -7.86 -26.77 -2.65
CA ALA A 494 -8.50 -26.11 -1.49
C ALA A 494 -10.03 -26.27 -1.46
N SER A 495 -10.53 -27.49 -1.69
CA SER A 495 -11.95 -27.79 -1.93
C SER A 495 -12.91 -27.41 -0.79
N ASN A 496 -12.37 -27.08 0.39
CA ASN A 496 -13.10 -26.58 1.55
C ASN A 496 -13.08 -25.04 1.73
N LYS A 497 -12.46 -24.30 0.80
CA LYS A 497 -12.30 -22.85 0.85
C LYS A 497 -12.73 -22.19 -0.47
N PRO A 498 -13.17 -20.92 -0.45
CA PRO A 498 -13.29 -20.14 -1.66
C PRO A 498 -11.92 -19.96 -2.32
N LEU A 499 -11.89 -20.07 -3.64
CA LEU A 499 -10.67 -19.96 -4.44
C LEU A 499 -10.77 -18.76 -5.40
N ILE A 500 -9.69 -17.98 -5.47
CA ILE A 500 -9.52 -16.91 -6.46
C ILE A 500 -8.30 -17.28 -7.32
N ILE A 501 -8.40 -17.18 -8.65
CA ILE A 501 -7.19 -17.18 -9.49
C ILE A 501 -6.64 -15.76 -9.48
N SER A 502 -5.59 -15.51 -8.70
CA SER A 502 -5.03 -14.17 -8.47
C SER A 502 -4.08 -13.69 -9.55
N GLU A 503 -3.51 -14.63 -10.32
CA GLU A 503 -2.71 -14.35 -11.51
C GLU A 503 -2.86 -15.46 -12.54
N PHE A 504 -3.09 -15.04 -13.78
CA PHE A 504 -2.96 -15.86 -14.98
C PHE A 504 -2.85 -14.91 -16.18
N GLY A 505 -2.29 -15.39 -17.29
CA GLY A 505 -2.15 -14.59 -18.51
C GLY A 505 -0.94 -14.99 -19.33
N ALA A 506 -0.66 -14.19 -20.35
CA ALA A 506 0.49 -14.37 -21.23
C ALA A 506 0.92 -13.04 -21.83
N GLU A 507 2.14 -12.99 -22.34
CA GLU A 507 2.67 -11.77 -22.94
C GLU A 507 2.20 -11.59 -24.39
N ALA A 508 1.90 -10.34 -24.74
CA ALA A 508 1.72 -9.90 -26.12
C ALA A 508 2.26 -8.49 -26.31
N LEU A 509 2.92 -8.24 -27.45
CA LEU A 509 3.22 -6.89 -27.90
C LEU A 509 2.02 -6.37 -28.71
N TYR A 510 1.46 -5.23 -28.30
CA TYR A 510 0.34 -4.62 -29.03
C TYR A 510 0.71 -4.35 -30.50
N GLY A 511 -0.23 -4.61 -31.41
CA GLY A 511 -0.07 -4.51 -32.85
C GLY A 511 0.59 -5.74 -33.49
N LYS A 512 1.12 -6.69 -32.70
CA LYS A 512 1.74 -7.91 -33.23
C LYS A 512 0.68 -8.99 -33.45
N THR A 513 0.54 -9.43 -34.69
CA THR A 513 -0.22 -10.62 -35.05
C THR A 513 0.71 -11.83 -35.24
N GLY A 514 0.17 -13.03 -35.13
CA GLY A 514 0.93 -14.28 -35.24
C GLY A 514 0.02 -15.49 -35.10
N ASP A 515 0.62 -16.68 -35.13
CA ASP A 515 -0.14 -17.91 -34.89
C ASP A 515 -0.64 -17.97 -33.45
N ALA A 516 -1.90 -18.38 -33.28
CA ALA A 516 -2.59 -18.42 -32.00
C ALA A 516 -2.15 -19.58 -31.11
N ASP A 517 -1.40 -20.55 -31.64
CA ASP A 517 -0.83 -21.68 -30.91
C ASP A 517 0.67 -21.54 -30.61
N VAL A 518 1.36 -20.54 -31.18
CA VAL A 518 2.79 -20.29 -30.95
C VAL A 518 3.00 -19.24 -29.85
N ALA A 519 3.36 -19.68 -28.65
CA ALA A 519 3.62 -18.82 -27.49
C ALA A 519 4.74 -17.79 -27.74
N SER A 520 5.81 -18.22 -28.39
CA SER A 520 6.93 -17.36 -28.80
C SER A 520 6.59 -16.47 -29.99
N SER A 521 5.32 -16.29 -30.34
CA SER A 521 4.92 -15.25 -31.29
C SER A 521 4.83 -13.88 -30.62
N TRP A 522 4.69 -13.79 -29.28
CA TRP A 522 4.36 -12.53 -28.58
C TRP A 522 3.16 -11.79 -29.20
N SER A 523 2.26 -12.53 -29.86
CA SER A 523 1.15 -11.96 -30.61
C SER A 523 -0.08 -11.77 -29.73
N GLU A 524 -0.91 -10.79 -30.10
CA GLU A 524 -2.22 -10.61 -29.49
C GLU A 524 -3.15 -11.81 -29.76
N ASP A 525 -2.96 -12.51 -30.87
CA ASP A 525 -3.72 -13.70 -31.26
C ASP A 525 -3.48 -14.86 -30.28
N TYR A 526 -2.20 -15.15 -29.97
CA TYR A 526 -1.83 -16.14 -28.98
C TYR A 526 -2.35 -15.77 -27.58
N GLN A 527 -2.14 -14.52 -27.14
CA GLN A 527 -2.64 -14.07 -25.84
C GLN A 527 -4.16 -14.23 -25.75
N ALA A 528 -4.91 -13.78 -26.76
CA ALA A 528 -6.38 -13.91 -26.76
C ALA A 528 -6.84 -15.37 -26.73
N GLN A 529 -6.18 -16.27 -27.48
CA GLN A 529 -6.49 -17.70 -27.44
C GLN A 529 -6.21 -18.31 -26.07
N LEU A 530 -5.08 -17.98 -25.45
CA LEU A 530 -4.74 -18.41 -24.10
C LEU A 530 -5.78 -17.96 -23.07
N TYR A 531 -6.31 -16.74 -23.18
CA TYR A 531 -7.39 -16.27 -22.31
C TYR A 531 -8.67 -17.09 -22.51
N LYS A 532 -9.08 -17.38 -23.76
CA LYS A 532 -10.24 -18.24 -24.04
C LYS A 532 -10.08 -19.63 -23.44
N ASP A 533 -8.90 -20.22 -23.56
CA ASP A 533 -8.59 -21.54 -23.02
C ASP A 533 -8.62 -21.55 -21.47
N ASN A 534 -8.06 -20.53 -20.82
CA ASN A 534 -8.12 -20.39 -19.37
C ASN A 534 -9.57 -20.20 -18.88
N LEU A 535 -10.38 -19.39 -19.58
CA LEU A 535 -11.80 -19.23 -19.25
C LEU A 535 -12.59 -20.54 -19.42
N GLU A 536 -12.22 -21.39 -20.38
CA GLU A 536 -12.78 -22.74 -20.52
C GLU A 536 -12.38 -23.64 -19.34
N MET A 537 -11.11 -23.60 -18.92
CA MET A 537 -10.64 -24.32 -17.72
C MET A 537 -11.37 -23.87 -16.45
N PHE A 538 -11.63 -22.56 -16.28
CA PHE A 538 -12.26 -22.02 -15.07
C PHE A 538 -13.66 -22.56 -14.81
N LYS A 539 -14.37 -23.05 -15.84
CA LYS A 539 -15.66 -23.76 -15.69
C LYS A 539 -15.52 -25.07 -14.89
N ASN A 540 -14.30 -25.60 -14.78
CA ASN A 540 -13.98 -26.88 -14.15
C ASN A 540 -13.32 -26.71 -12.77
N ILE A 541 -13.50 -25.55 -12.12
CA ILE A 541 -13.00 -25.23 -10.78
C ILE A 541 -14.21 -25.00 -9.85
N PRO A 542 -14.68 -26.02 -9.11
CA PRO A 542 -15.97 -25.97 -8.41
C PRO A 542 -16.09 -24.88 -7.33
N ASN A 543 -14.98 -24.49 -6.71
CA ASN A 543 -14.90 -23.50 -5.64
C ASN A 543 -14.39 -22.12 -6.12
N LEU A 544 -14.36 -21.86 -7.42
CA LEU A 544 -13.91 -20.59 -7.99
C LEU A 544 -14.90 -19.45 -7.68
N ASN A 545 -14.41 -18.42 -7.01
CA ASN A 545 -15.17 -17.23 -6.62
C ASN A 545 -14.65 -15.95 -7.29
N GLY A 546 -13.59 -16.04 -8.08
CA GLY A 546 -13.05 -14.87 -8.73
C GLY A 546 -11.81 -15.16 -9.57
N ILE A 547 -11.55 -14.26 -10.50
CA ILE A 547 -10.33 -14.27 -11.30
C ILE A 547 -9.75 -12.86 -11.34
N SER A 548 -8.43 -12.74 -11.34
CA SER A 548 -7.68 -11.50 -11.51
C SER A 548 -6.59 -11.75 -12.56
N PRO A 549 -6.82 -11.35 -13.83
CA PRO A 549 -5.78 -11.43 -14.84
C PRO A 549 -4.53 -10.66 -14.39
N TRP A 550 -3.38 -11.27 -14.62
CA TRP A 550 -2.10 -10.57 -14.55
C TRP A 550 -1.76 -10.15 -15.97
N VAL A 551 -1.96 -8.87 -16.35
CA VAL A 551 -2.22 -7.67 -15.52
C VAL A 551 -2.99 -6.63 -16.36
N LEU A 552 -3.49 -5.54 -15.80
CA LEU A 552 -4.24 -4.52 -16.56
C LEU A 552 -3.37 -3.86 -17.63
N PHE A 553 -2.23 -3.29 -17.24
CA PHE A 553 -1.29 -2.60 -18.13
C PHE A 553 0.07 -3.29 -18.17
N ASP A 554 0.74 -3.23 -19.33
CA ASP A 554 2.16 -3.52 -19.39
C ASP A 554 2.91 -2.62 -18.40
N PHE A 555 3.89 -3.17 -17.69
CA PHE A 555 4.64 -2.44 -16.66
C PHE A 555 6.15 -2.72 -16.73
N ARG A 556 6.97 -1.83 -16.14
CA ARG A 556 8.42 -1.95 -16.16
C ARG A 556 8.92 -3.08 -15.24
N SER A 557 9.74 -3.98 -15.78
CA SER A 557 10.44 -5.02 -15.02
C SER A 557 11.85 -5.26 -15.57
N PRO A 558 12.89 -5.27 -14.71
CA PRO A 558 14.28 -5.21 -15.15
C PRO A 558 14.79 -6.50 -15.80
N PHE A 559 14.11 -7.64 -15.63
CA PHE A 559 14.54 -8.92 -16.22
C PHE A 559 13.69 -9.39 -17.41
N ARG A 560 12.90 -8.48 -17.98
CA ARG A 560 12.17 -8.70 -19.23
C ARG A 560 13.06 -8.29 -20.41
N PHE A 561 14.01 -9.17 -20.73
CA PHE A 561 15.17 -8.83 -21.57
C PHE A 561 14.96 -8.96 -23.08
N HIS A 562 13.86 -9.55 -23.55
CA HIS A 562 13.70 -9.75 -24.99
C HIS A 562 13.76 -8.41 -25.73
N PRO A 563 14.76 -8.17 -26.59
CA PRO A 563 15.13 -6.82 -27.03
C PRO A 563 14.06 -6.15 -27.90
N THR A 564 13.28 -6.95 -28.64
CA THR A 564 12.26 -6.43 -29.57
C THR A 564 10.83 -6.56 -29.07
N TYR A 565 10.60 -7.38 -28.05
CA TYR A 565 9.23 -7.72 -27.60
C TYR A 565 8.97 -7.19 -26.19
N GLN A 566 9.96 -7.30 -25.31
CA GLN A 566 9.85 -6.86 -23.93
C GLN A 566 10.50 -5.50 -23.70
N ASP A 567 11.78 -5.31 -24.03
CA ASP A 567 12.52 -4.05 -23.78
C ASP A 567 12.34 -3.51 -22.33
N GLY A 568 12.43 -4.42 -21.35
CA GLY A 568 12.21 -4.12 -19.93
C GLY A 568 10.74 -3.91 -19.55
N TRP A 569 9.79 -4.31 -20.40
CA TRP A 569 8.36 -4.39 -20.09
C TRP A 569 7.93 -5.83 -19.86
N ASN A 570 7.19 -6.06 -18.77
CA ASN A 570 6.36 -7.24 -18.66
C ASN A 570 5.13 -7.02 -19.54
N ARG A 571 5.02 -7.82 -20.61
CA ARG A 571 4.04 -7.62 -21.69
C ARG A 571 2.69 -8.32 -21.47
N LYS A 572 2.39 -8.71 -20.24
CA LYS A 572 1.14 -9.42 -19.90
C LYS A 572 -0.07 -8.50 -19.77
N GLY A 573 0.12 -7.19 -19.90
CA GLY A 573 -0.97 -6.22 -19.88
C GLY A 573 -2.06 -6.59 -20.87
N LEU A 574 -3.32 -6.50 -20.44
CA LEU A 574 -4.47 -6.43 -21.36
C LEU A 574 -4.45 -5.11 -22.15
N VAL A 575 -3.78 -4.09 -21.61
CA VAL A 575 -3.54 -2.79 -22.22
C VAL A 575 -2.03 -2.58 -22.34
N SER A 576 -1.58 -2.05 -23.47
CA SER A 576 -0.16 -1.77 -23.72
C SER A 576 0.39 -0.64 -22.86
N ASP A 577 1.71 -0.48 -22.87
CA ASP A 577 2.40 0.65 -22.24
C ASP A 577 2.03 2.02 -22.84
N GLN A 578 1.38 2.02 -24.01
CA GLN A 578 0.88 3.21 -24.70
C GLN A 578 -0.62 3.46 -24.45
N GLY A 579 -1.30 2.59 -23.69
CA GLY A 579 -2.73 2.72 -23.38
C GLY A 579 -3.69 2.09 -24.40
N PHE A 580 -3.18 1.34 -25.38
CA PHE A 580 -4.03 0.64 -26.34
C PHE A 580 -4.46 -0.73 -25.82
N ARG A 581 -5.76 -1.01 -25.88
CA ARG A 581 -6.37 -2.31 -25.50
C ARG A 581 -5.95 -3.39 -26.50
N LYS A 582 -5.46 -4.52 -25.99
CA LYS A 582 -5.11 -5.70 -26.78
C LYS A 582 -6.33 -6.60 -26.99
N LYS A 583 -6.28 -7.54 -27.94
CA LYS A 583 -7.37 -8.50 -28.22
C LYS A 583 -7.89 -9.21 -26.95
N ALA A 584 -7.00 -9.60 -26.05
CA ALA A 584 -7.36 -10.28 -24.79
C ALA A 584 -8.22 -9.42 -23.85
N TRP A 585 -8.11 -8.08 -23.91
CA TRP A 585 -8.96 -7.17 -23.14
C TRP A 585 -10.43 -7.42 -23.44
N TYR A 586 -10.79 -7.56 -24.71
CA TYR A 586 -12.16 -7.78 -25.15
C TYR A 586 -12.68 -9.16 -24.72
N VAL A 587 -11.82 -10.19 -24.71
CA VAL A 587 -12.17 -11.53 -24.21
C VAL A 587 -12.58 -11.47 -22.73
N ILE A 588 -11.81 -10.76 -21.89
CA ILE A 588 -12.14 -10.59 -20.47
C ILE A 588 -13.36 -9.69 -20.27
N ALA A 589 -13.47 -8.59 -21.02
CA ALA A 589 -14.62 -7.69 -20.94
C ALA A 589 -15.95 -8.43 -21.24
N ASP A 590 -15.96 -9.26 -22.29
CA ASP A 590 -17.10 -10.09 -22.64
C ASP A 590 -17.41 -11.12 -21.56
N TYR A 591 -16.38 -11.76 -20.97
CA TYR A 591 -16.58 -12.68 -19.86
C TYR A 591 -17.19 -11.99 -18.63
N TYR A 592 -16.66 -10.84 -18.22
CA TYR A 592 -17.17 -10.06 -17.08
C TYR A 592 -18.58 -9.51 -17.29
N LYS A 593 -18.94 -9.18 -18.53
CA LYS A 593 -20.31 -8.77 -18.86
C LYS A 593 -21.31 -9.92 -18.72
N ASN A 594 -20.90 -11.15 -19.01
CA ASN A 594 -21.80 -12.30 -19.10
C ASN A 594 -21.85 -13.17 -17.82
N ILE A 595 -20.85 -13.07 -16.94
CA ILE A 595 -20.87 -13.76 -15.66
C ILE A 595 -21.73 -13.00 -14.64
N LYS A 596 -22.64 -13.72 -13.98
CA LYS A 596 -23.56 -13.15 -12.98
C LYS A 596 -22.86 -12.88 -11.67
#